data_AF-A0AAV4R9Z2-F1
#
_entry.id   AF-A0AAV4R9Z2-F1
#
_cell.length_a   1.000
_cell.length_b   1.000
_cell.length_c   1.000
_cell.angle_alpha   90.00
_cell.angle_beta   90.00
_cell.angle_gamma   90.00
#
_symmetry.space_group_name_H-M   'P 1'
#
loop_
_entity.id
_entity.type
_entity.pdbx_description
1 polymer ?
#
loop_
_entity_poly.entity_id
_entity_poly.type
_entity_poly.pdbx_seq_one_letter_code
_entity_poly.pdbx_strand_id
1 'polypeptide(L)'
;MSDVVQHAMLLPVLVCHLRFHDSLNILEENTGYKFLDRFLLQLALTHPSYRENFGTNPDHARNSLTNCGLRQPQYGDRRIHYMNTRKRGINTLINIMSRFGSQQEATSNINHNERLEFLGDAVVEFLSSIHLFYMFPDLEEGGLATYRAAIVQNQHLAVLSKKLQLEKFMLYAHGSDLCHDLELRHAMANCFEALMGATRSVENYPLHPLQEQEPNGDRRWIESVPLLQKIHKFEEQIGIEFTHIRLLARALTHRSLGYNNLTLGSNQRLEFLGDTVLQLVASEYLYKFFPQHHEGHLSLLRSSLVNNRTQAVVYKADLLEAFLGALYVDKDLGYCRKFCEVCFFQDYRILS
;
A
#
# COMPACT_ATOMS: atom_id res chain seq x y z
N MET A 1 -35.35 21.23 29.84
CA MET A 1 -34.64 19.99 30.18
C MET A 1 -34.30 19.09 28.97
N SER A 2 -34.48 19.56 27.73
CA SER A 2 -34.08 18.81 26.51
C SER A 2 -32.55 18.71 26.33
N ASP A 3 -31.79 19.54 27.04
CA ASP A 3 -30.33 19.58 26.98
C ASP A 3 -29.67 18.32 27.58
N VAL A 4 -30.22 17.81 28.70
CA VAL A 4 -29.74 16.58 29.35
C VAL A 4 -29.90 15.37 28.43
N VAL A 5 -30.99 15.32 27.65
CA VAL A 5 -31.25 14.22 26.71
C VAL A 5 -30.19 14.19 25.61
N GLN A 6 -29.76 15.34 25.10
CA GLN A 6 -28.71 15.38 24.06
C GLN A 6 -27.38 14.88 24.59
N HIS A 7 -26.97 15.35 25.77
CA HIS A 7 -25.74 14.88 26.42
C HIS A 7 -25.82 13.38 26.75
N ALA A 8 -26.97 12.91 27.25
CA ALA A 8 -27.18 11.50 27.53
C ALA A 8 -27.07 10.63 26.28
N MET A 9 -27.54 11.11 25.12
CA MET A 9 -27.44 10.38 23.85
C MET A 9 -26.02 10.34 23.26
N LEU A 10 -25.09 11.19 23.74
CA LEU A 10 -23.67 11.13 23.36
C LEU A 10 -22.87 10.12 24.21
N LEU A 11 -23.35 9.78 25.42
CA LEU A 11 -22.67 8.82 26.30
C LEU A 11 -22.48 7.42 25.66
N PRO A 12 -23.49 6.81 25.00
CA PRO A 12 -23.30 5.53 24.32
C PRO A 12 -22.18 5.56 23.28
N VAL A 13 -22.04 6.66 22.54
CA VAL A 13 -20.97 6.85 21.55
C VAL A 13 -19.61 6.84 22.24
N LEU A 14 -19.46 7.63 23.32
CA LEU A 14 -18.22 7.70 24.10
C LEU A 14 -17.86 6.36 24.73
N VAL A 15 -18.83 5.68 25.36
CA VAL A 15 -18.62 4.37 26.00
C VAL A 15 -18.22 3.32 24.97
N CYS A 16 -18.86 3.30 23.80
CA CYS A 16 -18.50 2.41 22.71
C CYS A 16 -17.07 2.68 22.23
N HIS A 17 -16.71 3.95 22.05
CA HIS A 17 -15.35 4.36 21.65
C HIS A 17 -14.29 3.90 22.66
N LEU A 18 -14.49 4.16 23.96
CA LEU A 18 -13.55 3.74 25.00
C LEU A 18 -13.38 2.22 25.04
N ARG A 19 -14.51 1.47 25.03
CA ARG A 19 -14.49 0.00 25.01
C ARG A 19 -13.81 -0.58 23.77
N PHE A 20 -13.98 0.08 22.63
CA PHE A 20 -13.31 -0.30 21.39
C PHE A 20 -11.79 -0.09 21.50
N HIS A 21 -11.34 1.06 21.98
CA HIS A 21 -9.91 1.29 22.18
C HIS A 21 -9.28 0.35 23.21
N ASP A 22 -10.03 -0.04 24.26
CA ASP A 22 -9.59 -1.06 25.19
C ASP A 22 -9.46 -2.43 24.52
N SER A 23 -10.38 -2.80 23.62
CA SER A 23 -10.27 -4.06 22.89
C SER A 23 -9.11 -4.05 21.89
N LEU A 24 -8.75 -2.90 21.32
CA LEU A 24 -7.57 -2.78 20.46
C LEU A 24 -6.26 -3.12 21.17
N ASN A 25 -6.17 -2.91 22.50
CA ASN A 25 -4.98 -3.33 23.25
C ASN A 25 -4.78 -4.86 23.19
N ILE A 26 -5.87 -5.62 23.24
CA ILE A 26 -5.84 -7.09 23.09
C ILE A 26 -5.39 -7.47 21.68
N LEU A 27 -5.85 -6.73 20.67
CA LEU A 27 -5.42 -6.97 19.29
C LEU A 27 -3.91 -6.76 19.14
N GLU A 28 -3.36 -5.69 19.71
CA GLU A 28 -1.92 -5.41 19.66
C GLU A 28 -1.08 -6.41 20.44
N GLU A 29 -1.58 -6.91 21.57
CA GLU A 29 -0.95 -8.00 22.31
C GLU A 29 -0.92 -9.28 21.47
N ASN A 30 -2.00 -9.58 20.74
CA ASN A 30 -2.08 -10.74 19.86
C ASN A 30 -1.17 -10.62 18.63
N THR A 31 -1.02 -9.42 18.05
CA THR A 31 -0.14 -9.20 16.89
C THR A 31 1.33 -9.01 17.27
N GLY A 32 1.61 -8.67 18.54
CA GLY A 32 2.95 -8.34 19.01
C GLY A 32 3.46 -6.98 18.53
N TYR A 33 2.60 -6.13 17.96
CA TYR A 33 2.96 -4.82 17.43
C TYR A 33 2.08 -3.72 18.03
N LYS A 34 2.72 -2.67 18.56
CA LYS A 34 2.03 -1.50 19.13
C LYS A 34 2.03 -0.34 18.13
N PHE A 35 0.83 0.09 17.74
CA PHE A 35 0.64 1.25 16.88
C PHE A 35 0.85 2.55 17.67
N LEU A 36 1.74 3.41 17.15
CA LEU A 36 1.94 4.77 17.67
C LEU A 36 0.68 5.62 17.49
N ASP A 37 0.02 5.49 16.33
CA ASP A 37 -1.23 6.17 16.02
C ASP A 37 -2.43 5.21 16.13
N ARG A 38 -3.16 5.35 17.24
CA ARG A 38 -4.39 4.59 17.52
C ARG A 38 -5.53 4.91 16.56
N PHE A 39 -5.58 6.14 16.04
CA PHE A 39 -6.62 6.53 15.09
C PHE A 39 -6.41 5.85 13.74
N LEU A 40 -5.15 5.69 13.31
CA LEU A 40 -4.82 4.93 12.11
C LEU A 40 -5.22 3.46 12.23
N LEU A 41 -5.01 2.84 13.40
CA LEU A 41 -5.45 1.47 13.67
C LEU A 41 -6.98 1.35 13.62
N GLN A 42 -7.71 2.27 14.25
CA GLN A 42 -9.17 2.32 14.16
C GLN A 42 -9.63 2.49 12.70
N LEU A 43 -8.99 3.39 11.95
CA LEU A 43 -9.31 3.63 10.55
C LEU A 43 -9.11 2.37 9.70
N ALA A 44 -8.03 1.61 9.92
CA ALA A 44 -7.76 0.34 9.24
C ALA A 44 -8.85 -0.71 9.49
N LEU A 45 -9.43 -0.71 10.68
CA LEU A 45 -10.51 -1.62 11.08
C LEU A 45 -11.91 -1.12 10.69
N THR A 46 -12.04 0.08 10.11
CA THR A 46 -13.33 0.69 9.76
C THR A 46 -13.75 0.32 8.35
N HIS A 47 -14.76 -0.56 8.24
CA HIS A 47 -15.32 -0.99 6.96
C HIS A 47 -16.21 0.10 6.32
N PRO A 48 -16.26 0.24 4.98
CA PRO A 48 -17.08 1.27 4.30
C PRO A 48 -18.59 1.18 4.56
N SER A 49 -19.08 0.02 4.99
CA SER A 49 -20.48 -0.16 5.40
C SER A 49 -20.81 0.50 6.75
N TYR A 50 -19.79 0.77 7.58
CA TYR A 50 -19.96 1.37 8.90
C TYR A 50 -20.17 2.89 8.77
N ARG A 51 -21.44 3.32 8.73
CA ARG A 51 -21.82 4.73 8.46
C ARG A 51 -22.35 5.51 9.65
N GLU A 52 -23.00 4.84 10.60
CA GLU A 52 -23.68 5.49 11.72
C GLU A 52 -23.13 5.01 13.06
N ASN A 53 -22.44 5.91 13.76
CA ASN A 53 -21.76 5.60 15.01
C ASN A 53 -22.60 6.07 16.20
N PHE A 54 -23.80 5.53 16.38
CA PHE A 54 -24.61 5.83 17.56
C PHE A 54 -24.15 5.08 18.83
N GLY A 55 -23.21 4.12 18.70
CA GLY A 55 -22.77 3.25 19.80
C GLY A 55 -23.85 2.29 20.32
N THR A 56 -25.06 2.39 19.78
CA THR A 56 -26.25 1.59 20.08
C THR A 56 -27.09 1.47 18.82
N ASN A 57 -28.24 0.79 18.90
CA ASN A 57 -29.17 0.67 17.78
C ASN A 57 -29.58 2.08 17.28
N PRO A 58 -29.31 2.41 16.00
CA PRO A 58 -29.63 3.71 15.42
C PRO A 58 -31.10 4.10 15.55
N ASP A 59 -32.02 3.14 15.46
CA ASP A 59 -33.46 3.43 15.50
C ASP A 59 -33.90 3.87 16.90
N HIS A 60 -33.36 3.23 17.96
CA HIS A 60 -33.61 3.68 19.33
C HIS A 60 -33.03 5.07 19.58
N ALA A 61 -31.84 5.36 19.04
CA ALA A 61 -31.22 6.67 19.18
C ALA A 61 -32.03 7.75 18.46
N ARG A 62 -32.44 7.52 17.21
CA ARG A 62 -33.27 8.44 16.43
C ARG A 62 -34.64 8.66 17.07
N ASN A 63 -35.30 7.61 17.55
CA ASN A 63 -36.59 7.71 18.23
C ASN A 63 -36.50 8.54 19.52
N SER A 64 -35.46 8.32 20.32
CA SER A 64 -35.21 9.08 21.55
C SER A 64 -34.94 10.55 21.28
N LEU A 65 -34.11 10.85 20.26
CA LEU A 65 -33.84 12.22 19.83
C LEU A 65 -35.08 12.92 19.26
N THR A 66 -35.93 12.19 18.53
CA THR A 66 -37.15 12.75 17.94
C THR A 66 -38.20 13.07 19.01
N ASN A 67 -38.39 12.18 19.98
CA ASN A 67 -39.42 12.33 21.01
C ASN A 67 -39.01 13.26 22.16
N CYS A 68 -37.73 13.25 22.54
CA CYS A 68 -37.24 13.89 23.76
C CYS A 68 -36.16 14.96 23.50
N GLY A 69 -35.70 15.13 22.25
CA GLY A 69 -34.66 16.08 21.88
C GLY A 69 -35.17 17.50 21.61
N LEU A 70 -34.30 18.32 21.02
CA LEU A 70 -34.64 19.70 20.64
C LEU A 70 -35.65 19.72 19.50
N ARG A 71 -36.65 20.60 19.60
CA ARG A 71 -37.69 20.77 18.56
C ARG A 71 -37.18 21.46 17.28
N GLN A 72 -36.15 22.29 17.40
CA GLN A 72 -35.52 22.98 16.27
C GLN A 72 -34.00 22.82 16.32
N PRO A 73 -33.47 21.66 15.91
CA PRO A 73 -32.03 21.50 15.76
C PRO A 73 -31.53 22.32 14.56
N GLN A 74 -30.31 22.84 14.65
CA GLN A 74 -29.63 23.45 13.52
C GLN A 74 -29.19 22.34 12.56
N TYR A 75 -29.89 22.22 11.45
CA TYR A 75 -29.45 21.34 10.38
C TYR A 75 -28.37 22.07 9.57
N GLY A 76 -27.13 21.62 9.69
CA GLY A 76 -26.04 22.10 8.83
C GLY A 76 -26.21 21.67 7.37
N ASP A 77 -25.27 22.09 6.52
CA ASP A 77 -25.29 21.77 5.10
C ASP A 77 -25.01 20.28 4.84
N ARG A 78 -25.98 19.59 4.22
CA ARG A 78 -25.82 18.18 3.78
C ARG A 78 -24.68 17.99 2.77
N ARG A 79 -24.21 19.08 2.14
CA ARG A 79 -23.10 19.07 1.16
C ARG A 79 -21.83 18.44 1.73
N ILE A 80 -21.57 18.59 3.02
CA ILE A 80 -20.39 18.03 3.69
C ILE A 80 -20.36 16.49 3.58
N HIS A 81 -21.51 15.83 3.77
CA HIS A 81 -21.62 14.38 3.59
C HIS A 81 -21.45 13.97 2.13
N TYR A 82 -22.09 14.69 1.19
CA TYR A 82 -22.02 14.36 -0.23
C TYR A 82 -20.61 14.51 -0.82
N MET A 83 -19.81 15.46 -0.35
CA MET A 83 -18.45 15.67 -0.84
C MET A 83 -17.50 14.55 -0.43
N ASN A 84 -17.69 13.93 0.74
CA ASN A 84 -16.74 12.94 1.27
C ASN A 84 -17.14 11.48 0.99
N THR A 85 -18.41 11.20 0.64
CA THR A 85 -18.88 9.81 0.45
C THR A 85 -19.25 9.46 -1.00
N ARG A 86 -19.38 10.45 -1.89
CA ARG A 86 -19.90 10.20 -3.24
C ARG A 86 -18.78 9.82 -4.21
N LYS A 87 -18.59 8.51 -4.41
CA LYS A 87 -17.63 7.94 -5.36
C LYS A 87 -18.19 7.57 -6.75
N ARG A 88 -19.51 7.55 -6.93
CA ARG A 88 -20.17 7.05 -8.16
C ARG A 88 -20.70 8.17 -9.06
N GLY A 89 -20.46 8.03 -10.36
CA GLY A 89 -20.97 8.91 -11.42
C GLY A 89 -19.85 9.56 -12.23
N ILE A 90 -20.08 9.77 -13.53
CA ILE A 90 -19.04 10.32 -14.42
C ILE A 90 -18.62 11.75 -14.01
N ASN A 91 -19.58 12.58 -13.58
CA ASN A 91 -19.28 13.95 -13.15
C ASN A 91 -18.43 13.99 -11.89
N THR A 92 -18.64 13.08 -10.94
CA THR A 92 -17.81 12.99 -9.72
C THR A 92 -16.43 12.45 -10.05
N LEU A 93 -16.34 11.46 -10.95
CA LEU A 93 -15.06 10.93 -11.40
C LEU A 93 -14.24 12.03 -12.08
N ILE A 94 -14.80 12.73 -13.07
CA ILE A 94 -14.11 13.82 -13.78
C ILE A 94 -13.67 14.92 -12.81
N ASN A 95 -14.54 15.35 -11.90
CA ASN A 95 -14.22 16.39 -10.92
C ASN A 95 -13.13 15.96 -9.92
N ILE A 96 -13.07 14.69 -9.54
CA ILE A 96 -12.02 14.21 -8.63
C ILE A 96 -10.71 14.00 -9.40
N MET A 97 -10.76 13.38 -10.58
CA MET A 97 -9.60 13.16 -11.46
C MET A 97 -8.99 14.45 -12.00
N SER A 98 -9.76 15.54 -12.09
CA SER A 98 -9.23 16.86 -12.45
C SER A 98 -8.49 17.56 -11.30
N ARG A 99 -8.56 17.03 -10.07
CA ARG A 99 -7.83 17.62 -8.93
C ARG A 99 -6.40 17.10 -8.92
N PHE A 100 -5.46 18.03 -9.02
CA PHE A 100 -4.05 17.70 -8.92
C PHE A 100 -3.64 17.34 -7.49
N GLY A 101 -2.49 16.65 -7.39
CA GLY A 101 -1.92 16.25 -6.11
C GLY A 101 -1.57 17.46 -5.25
N SER A 102 -1.71 17.31 -3.95
CA SER A 102 -1.18 18.28 -2.99
C SER A 102 0.35 18.30 -3.04
N GLN A 103 0.98 19.46 -2.80
CA GLN A 103 2.46 19.57 -2.74
C GLN A 103 3.04 19.05 -1.42
N GLN A 104 2.21 18.92 -0.37
CA GLN A 104 2.59 18.46 0.95
C GLN A 104 1.76 17.24 1.33
N GLU A 105 2.32 16.35 2.14
CA GLU A 105 1.59 15.21 2.70
C GLU A 105 0.41 15.71 3.54
N ALA A 106 -0.80 15.24 3.23
CA ALA A 106 -2.01 15.69 3.89
C ALA A 106 -2.86 14.51 4.37
N THR A 107 -3.54 14.70 5.50
CA THR A 107 -4.47 13.71 6.06
C THR A 107 -5.74 13.63 5.21
N SER A 108 -6.23 12.43 4.93
CA SER A 108 -7.49 12.25 4.21
C SER A 108 -8.70 12.42 5.12
N ASN A 109 -9.76 13.04 4.57
CA ASN A 109 -11.07 13.15 5.22
C ASN A 109 -11.96 11.91 4.99
N ILE A 110 -11.38 10.83 4.44
CA ILE A 110 -12.06 9.57 4.14
C ILE A 110 -11.93 8.67 5.36
N ASN A 111 -13.07 8.34 5.99
CA ASN A 111 -13.14 7.68 7.30
C ASN A 111 -13.32 6.15 7.19
N HIS A 112 -12.81 5.53 6.14
CA HIS A 112 -12.89 4.08 5.94
C HIS A 112 -11.57 3.54 5.36
N ASN A 113 -11.36 2.24 5.53
CA ASN A 113 -10.09 1.58 5.28
C ASN A 113 -9.69 1.39 3.80
N GLU A 114 -10.56 1.62 2.81
CA GLU A 114 -10.26 1.39 1.37
C GLU A 114 -8.92 1.99 0.90
N ARG A 115 -8.52 3.18 1.39
CA ARG A 115 -7.23 3.78 1.00
C ARG A 115 -6.03 3.05 1.61
N LEU A 116 -6.21 2.52 2.83
CA LEU A 116 -5.20 1.72 3.51
C LEU A 116 -5.13 0.32 2.90
N GLU A 117 -6.26 -0.24 2.48
CA GLU A 117 -6.33 -1.48 1.69
C GLU A 117 -5.49 -1.35 0.42
N PHE A 118 -5.68 -0.27 -0.36
CA PHE A 118 -4.86 0.02 -1.55
C PHE A 118 -3.35 0.05 -1.27
N LEU A 119 -2.93 0.68 -0.16
CA LEU A 119 -1.53 0.71 0.23
C LEU A 119 -1.06 -0.65 0.73
N GLY A 120 -1.92 -1.35 1.47
CA GLY A 120 -1.70 -2.66 2.05
C GLY A 120 -1.49 -3.76 1.02
N ASP A 121 -2.29 -3.76 -0.04
CA ASP A 121 -2.15 -4.60 -1.23
C ASP A 121 -0.71 -4.52 -1.76
N ALA A 122 -0.23 -3.31 -2.06
CA ALA A 122 1.13 -3.10 -2.53
C ALA A 122 2.21 -3.52 -1.51
N VAL A 123 1.95 -3.35 -0.21
CA VAL A 123 2.85 -3.82 0.85
C VAL A 123 2.92 -5.34 0.86
N VAL A 124 1.78 -6.05 0.85
CA VAL A 124 1.74 -7.52 0.90
C VAL A 124 2.37 -8.12 -0.36
N GLU A 125 2.13 -7.54 -1.54
CA GLU A 125 2.78 -7.93 -2.79
C GLU A 125 4.29 -7.73 -2.77
N PHE A 126 4.76 -6.61 -2.20
CA PHE A 126 6.18 -6.32 -2.05
C PHE A 126 6.85 -7.27 -1.06
N LEU A 127 6.28 -7.47 0.13
CA LEU A 127 6.80 -8.39 1.15
C LEU A 127 6.89 -9.82 0.61
N SER A 128 5.83 -10.31 -0.03
CA SER A 128 5.81 -11.65 -0.61
C SER A 128 6.83 -11.79 -1.75
N SER A 129 6.94 -10.81 -2.65
CA SER A 129 7.93 -10.81 -3.73
C SER A 129 9.36 -10.86 -3.21
N ILE A 130 9.68 -10.05 -2.20
CA ILE A 130 11.01 -10.04 -1.58
C ILE A 130 11.33 -11.37 -0.93
N HIS A 131 10.42 -11.89 -0.10
CA HIS A 131 10.65 -13.15 0.58
C HIS A 131 10.83 -14.30 -0.40
N LEU A 132 10.02 -14.37 -1.45
CA LEU A 132 10.17 -15.38 -2.50
C LEU A 132 11.48 -15.21 -3.29
N PHE A 133 11.87 -13.97 -3.57
CA PHE A 133 13.10 -13.65 -4.28
C PHE A 133 14.35 -14.10 -3.50
N TYR A 134 14.41 -13.88 -2.18
CA TYR A 134 15.55 -14.32 -1.38
C TYR A 134 15.50 -15.80 -1.00
N MET A 135 14.31 -16.37 -0.75
CA MET A 135 14.16 -17.77 -0.34
C MET A 135 14.45 -18.75 -1.48
N PHE A 136 14.15 -18.38 -2.73
CA PHE A 136 14.29 -19.24 -3.89
C PHE A 136 15.24 -18.62 -4.95
N PRO A 137 16.56 -18.61 -4.71
CA PRO A 137 17.53 -17.98 -5.61
C PRO A 137 17.60 -18.65 -7.00
N ASP A 138 17.29 -19.94 -7.08
CA ASP A 138 17.36 -20.74 -8.31
C ASP A 138 16.06 -20.76 -9.10
N LEU A 139 14.96 -20.22 -8.55
CA LEU A 139 13.65 -20.25 -9.19
C LEU A 139 13.48 -19.08 -10.16
N GLU A 140 13.01 -19.41 -11.37
CA GLU A 140 12.67 -18.41 -12.38
C GLU A 140 11.43 -17.59 -12.00
N GLU A 141 11.30 -16.42 -12.63
CA GLU A 141 10.19 -15.48 -12.46
C GLU A 141 8.80 -16.14 -12.51
N GLY A 142 8.54 -17.01 -13.50
CA GLY A 142 7.23 -17.64 -13.64
C GLY A 142 6.81 -18.46 -12.42
N GLY A 143 7.77 -19.13 -11.77
CA GLY A 143 7.54 -19.84 -10.52
C GLY A 143 7.28 -18.88 -9.36
N LEU A 144 8.09 -17.83 -9.23
CA LEU A 144 7.94 -16.79 -8.20
C LEU A 144 6.57 -16.09 -8.29
N ALA A 145 6.15 -15.72 -9.49
CA ALA A 145 4.86 -15.09 -9.74
C ALA A 145 3.68 -16.01 -9.38
N THR A 146 3.81 -17.32 -9.65
CA THR A 146 2.79 -18.31 -9.27
C THR A 146 2.66 -18.45 -7.76
N TYR A 147 3.78 -18.52 -7.04
CA TYR A 147 3.77 -18.55 -5.58
C TYR A 147 3.22 -17.25 -4.98
N ARG A 148 3.62 -16.09 -5.51
CA ARG A 148 3.10 -14.78 -5.09
C ARG A 148 1.58 -14.73 -5.24
N ALA A 149 1.06 -15.07 -6.41
CA ALA A 149 -0.38 -15.06 -6.67
C ALA A 149 -1.15 -15.97 -5.72
N ALA A 150 -0.61 -17.14 -5.37
CA ALA A 150 -1.23 -18.05 -4.41
C ALA A 150 -1.25 -17.51 -2.97
N ILE A 151 -0.20 -16.79 -2.56
CA ILE A 151 -0.07 -16.22 -1.21
C ILE A 151 -0.94 -14.97 -1.03
N VAL A 152 -0.95 -14.09 -2.03
CA VAL A 152 -1.64 -12.79 -1.97
C VAL A 152 -3.14 -12.91 -2.27
N GLN A 153 -3.62 -14.07 -2.73
CA GLN A 153 -5.04 -14.27 -3.02
C GLN A 153 -5.93 -13.97 -1.80
N ASN A 154 -7.03 -13.23 -1.99
CA ASN A 154 -7.94 -12.83 -0.91
C ASN A 154 -8.45 -14.01 -0.07
N GLN A 155 -8.62 -15.20 -0.66
CA GLN A 155 -9.02 -16.41 0.07
C GLN A 155 -7.98 -16.81 1.13
N HIS A 156 -6.69 -16.71 0.79
CA HIS A 156 -5.60 -16.99 1.72
C HIS A 156 -5.52 -15.91 2.79
N LEU A 157 -5.60 -14.63 2.39
CA LEU A 157 -5.59 -13.51 3.34
C LEU A 157 -6.74 -13.59 4.34
N ALA A 158 -7.96 -13.95 3.91
CA ALA A 158 -9.10 -14.15 4.81
C ALA A 158 -8.83 -15.24 5.87
N VAL A 159 -8.13 -16.33 5.50
CA VAL A 159 -7.73 -17.38 6.44
C VAL A 159 -6.71 -16.85 7.46
N LEU A 160 -5.76 -16.02 7.03
CA LEU A 160 -4.81 -15.36 7.92
C LEU A 160 -5.51 -14.37 8.87
N SER A 161 -6.43 -13.56 8.36
CA SER A 161 -7.28 -12.66 9.15
C SER A 161 -8.04 -13.39 10.25
N LYS A 162 -8.53 -14.61 9.94
CA LYS A 162 -9.24 -15.45 10.89
C LYS A 162 -8.32 -15.98 11.99
N LYS A 163 -7.06 -16.32 11.68
CA LYS A 163 -6.06 -16.70 12.70
C LYS A 163 -5.78 -15.56 13.68
N LEU A 164 -5.75 -14.32 13.17
CA LEU A 164 -5.63 -13.10 13.98
C LEU A 164 -6.95 -12.68 14.67
N GLN A 165 -8.04 -13.39 14.42
CA GLN A 165 -9.38 -13.08 14.94
C GLN A 165 -9.86 -11.66 14.61
N LEU A 166 -9.45 -11.11 13.45
CA LEU A 166 -9.82 -9.75 13.03
C LEU A 166 -11.33 -9.54 12.91
N GLU A 167 -12.09 -10.62 12.67
CA GLU A 167 -13.56 -10.62 12.64
C GLU A 167 -14.18 -10.03 13.92
N LYS A 168 -13.51 -10.14 15.08
CA LYS A 168 -14.01 -9.64 16.36
C LYS A 168 -13.75 -8.15 16.59
N PHE A 169 -12.78 -7.59 15.87
CA PHE A 169 -12.30 -6.21 16.05
C PHE A 169 -12.73 -5.29 14.90
N MET A 170 -13.11 -5.85 13.75
CA MET A 170 -13.53 -5.06 12.60
C MET A 170 -14.84 -4.31 12.89
N LEU A 171 -14.87 -3.01 12.61
CA LEU A 171 -16.08 -2.20 12.64
C LEU A 171 -16.86 -2.43 11.35
N TYR A 172 -17.69 -3.47 11.38
CA TYR A 172 -18.48 -3.91 10.25
C TYR A 172 -19.97 -3.77 10.57
N ALA A 173 -20.70 -3.02 9.73
CA ALA A 173 -22.17 -2.93 9.81
C ALA A 173 -22.82 -3.73 8.68
N HIS A 174 -23.73 -4.65 9.04
CA HIS A 174 -24.58 -5.39 8.11
C HIS A 174 -25.99 -4.76 8.04
N GLY A 175 -26.63 -4.87 6.87
CA GLY A 175 -28.09 -4.90 6.79
C GLY A 175 -28.59 -6.31 7.15
N SER A 176 -29.84 -6.42 7.62
CA SER A 176 -30.45 -7.68 8.11
C SER A 176 -30.35 -8.88 7.15
N ASP A 177 -30.15 -8.63 5.86
CA ASP A 177 -30.34 -9.62 4.79
C ASP A 177 -29.03 -10.03 4.08
N LEU A 178 -27.86 -9.46 4.43
CA LEU A 178 -26.59 -9.63 3.70
C LEU A 178 -25.45 -10.32 4.48
N CYS A 179 -25.71 -11.11 5.52
CA CYS A 179 -24.63 -11.84 6.18
C CYS A 179 -24.28 -13.14 5.43
N HIS A 180 -23.75 -13.00 4.20
CA HIS A 180 -23.15 -14.12 3.49
C HIS A 180 -21.71 -14.28 3.97
N ASP A 181 -21.35 -15.50 4.39
CA ASP A 181 -20.00 -15.86 4.86
C ASP A 181 -18.89 -15.46 3.85
N LEU A 182 -19.23 -15.44 2.56
CA LEU A 182 -18.33 -14.98 1.49
C LEU A 182 -18.00 -13.48 1.60
N GLU A 183 -18.99 -12.63 1.81
CA GLU A 183 -18.78 -11.17 1.91
C GLU A 183 -17.96 -10.82 3.14
N LEU A 184 -18.21 -11.49 4.26
CA LEU A 184 -17.41 -11.32 5.48
C LEU A 184 -15.95 -11.71 5.25
N ARG A 185 -15.68 -12.83 4.57
CA ARG A 185 -14.30 -13.24 4.23
C ARG A 185 -13.60 -12.23 3.34
N HIS A 186 -14.30 -11.65 2.36
CA HIS A 186 -13.75 -10.57 1.53
C HIS A 186 -13.41 -9.35 2.39
N ALA A 187 -14.34 -8.88 3.23
CA ALA A 187 -14.09 -7.76 4.13
C ALA A 187 -12.93 -8.02 5.10
N MET A 188 -12.77 -9.25 5.59
CA MET A 188 -11.66 -9.65 6.45
C MET A 188 -10.31 -9.63 5.72
N ALA A 189 -10.26 -10.02 4.44
CA ALA A 189 -9.06 -9.93 3.62
C ALA A 189 -8.64 -8.47 3.42
N ASN A 190 -9.58 -7.63 2.98
CA ASN A 190 -9.35 -6.20 2.78
C ASN A 190 -8.92 -5.49 4.07
N CYS A 191 -9.52 -5.86 5.21
CA CYS A 191 -9.13 -5.34 6.52
C CYS A 191 -7.71 -5.75 6.92
N PHE A 192 -7.27 -6.95 6.54
CA PHE A 192 -5.91 -7.41 6.80
C PHE A 192 -4.89 -6.64 5.96
N GLU A 193 -5.18 -6.42 4.68
CA GLU A 193 -4.35 -5.54 3.83
C GLU A 193 -4.29 -4.14 4.42
N ALA A 194 -5.42 -3.55 4.81
CA ALA A 194 -5.45 -2.25 5.46
C ALA A 194 -4.61 -2.18 6.75
N LEU A 195 -4.61 -3.26 7.55
CA LEU A 195 -3.77 -3.36 8.75
C LEU A 195 -2.28 -3.43 8.38
N MET A 196 -1.92 -4.19 7.35
CA MET A 196 -0.54 -4.24 6.83
C MET A 196 -0.08 -2.87 6.29
N GLY A 197 -0.95 -2.18 5.54
CA GLY A 197 -0.69 -0.82 5.05
C GLY A 197 -0.52 0.21 6.17
N ALA A 198 -1.25 0.04 7.29
CA ALA A 198 -1.12 0.90 8.47
C ALA A 198 0.16 0.65 9.28
N THR A 199 0.72 -0.56 9.24
CA THR A 199 1.89 -0.96 10.05
C THR A 199 3.18 -0.27 9.59
N ARG A 200 3.21 0.28 8.36
CA ARG A 200 4.22 1.22 7.83
C ARG A 200 5.68 0.91 8.21
N SER A 201 6.05 -0.37 8.23
CA SER A 201 7.39 -0.82 8.58
C SER A 201 7.87 -1.78 7.50
N VAL A 202 8.93 -1.41 6.80
CA VAL A 202 9.70 -2.32 5.94
C VAL A 202 10.98 -2.62 6.71
N GLU A 203 11.08 -3.85 7.23
CA GLU A 203 12.26 -4.34 7.95
C GLU A 203 13.34 -4.86 6.99
N ASN A 204 14.56 -5.03 7.51
CA ASN A 204 15.76 -5.46 6.78
C ASN A 204 15.71 -6.94 6.38
N TYR A 205 16.11 -7.25 5.14
CA TYR A 205 16.10 -8.60 4.56
C TYR A 205 17.49 -9.23 4.48
N PRO A 206 17.61 -10.57 4.34
CA PRO A 206 18.88 -11.24 4.09
C PRO A 206 19.55 -10.78 2.79
N LEU A 207 20.87 -10.94 2.72
CA LEU A 207 21.71 -10.51 1.60
C LEU A 207 21.48 -11.35 0.34
N HIS A 208 21.63 -10.74 -0.83
CA HIS A 208 21.54 -11.43 -2.12
C HIS A 208 22.77 -12.34 -2.36
N PRO A 209 22.66 -13.47 -3.09
CA PRO A 209 23.81 -14.37 -3.33
C PRO A 209 25.06 -13.70 -3.93
N LEU A 210 24.90 -12.68 -4.78
CA LEU A 210 26.02 -11.90 -5.31
C LEU A 210 26.71 -11.02 -4.24
N GLN A 211 25.97 -10.58 -3.22
CA GLN A 211 26.51 -9.87 -2.06
C GLN A 211 27.16 -10.84 -1.08
N GLU A 212 26.65 -12.07 -0.94
CA GLU A 212 27.26 -13.12 -0.13
C GLU A 212 28.65 -13.53 -0.64
N GLN A 213 28.85 -13.56 -1.97
CA GLN A 213 30.14 -13.89 -2.56
C GLN A 213 31.26 -12.90 -2.19
N GLU A 214 30.92 -11.62 -2.02
CA GLU A 214 31.87 -10.54 -1.77
C GLU A 214 31.25 -9.49 -0.83
N PRO A 215 31.24 -9.72 0.48
CA PRO A 215 30.51 -8.88 1.45
C PRO A 215 30.97 -7.43 1.53
N ASN A 216 32.19 -7.13 1.06
CA ASN A 216 32.78 -5.79 1.07
C ASN A 216 32.64 -5.06 -0.29
N GLY A 217 32.00 -5.67 -1.28
CA GLY A 217 31.75 -5.11 -2.61
C GLY A 217 32.67 -5.60 -3.74
N ASP A 218 32.22 -5.39 -4.97
CA ASP A 218 32.74 -6.09 -6.17
C ASP A 218 33.62 -5.24 -7.08
N ARG A 219 33.99 -4.04 -6.65
CA ARG A 219 34.58 -3.03 -7.55
C ARG A 219 35.94 -3.40 -8.13
N ARG A 220 36.67 -4.32 -7.47
CA ARG A 220 37.97 -4.84 -7.97
C ARG A 220 37.85 -5.46 -9.36
N TRP A 221 36.69 -6.00 -9.71
CA TRP A 221 36.45 -6.67 -10.98
C TRP A 221 36.38 -5.68 -12.17
N ILE A 222 36.17 -4.39 -11.92
CA ILE A 222 36.01 -3.36 -12.96
C ILE A 222 37.27 -3.25 -13.82
N GLU A 223 38.47 -3.31 -13.22
CA GLU A 223 39.72 -3.23 -13.97
C GLU A 223 39.93 -4.46 -14.88
N SER A 224 39.48 -5.63 -14.42
CA SER A 224 39.69 -6.91 -15.11
C SER A 224 38.69 -7.21 -16.23
N VAL A 225 37.46 -6.66 -16.17
CA VAL A 225 36.36 -7.01 -17.08
C VAL A 225 35.91 -5.80 -17.91
N PRO A 226 36.10 -5.81 -19.25
CA PRO A 226 35.71 -4.69 -20.12
C PRO A 226 34.21 -4.33 -20.09
N LEU A 227 33.35 -5.32 -19.85
CA LEU A 227 31.90 -5.10 -19.70
C LEU A 227 31.60 -4.23 -18.46
N LEU A 228 32.26 -4.51 -17.34
CA LEU A 228 32.07 -3.76 -16.09
C LEU A 228 32.59 -2.32 -16.23
N GLN A 229 33.63 -2.08 -17.03
CA GLN A 229 34.08 -0.71 -17.34
C GLN A 229 33.01 0.11 -18.08
N LYS A 230 32.26 -0.51 -19.00
CA LYS A 230 31.14 0.17 -19.67
C LYS A 230 30.00 0.47 -18.71
N ILE A 231 29.70 -0.47 -17.82
CA ILE A 231 28.65 -0.32 -16.80
C ILE A 231 29.04 0.77 -15.79
N HIS A 232 30.31 0.85 -15.40
CA HIS A 232 30.82 1.91 -14.52
C HIS A 232 30.68 3.31 -15.15
N LYS A 233 30.92 3.45 -16.46
CA LYS A 233 30.63 4.73 -17.15
C LYS A 233 29.15 5.10 -17.13
N PHE A 234 28.26 4.11 -17.20
CA PHE A 234 26.81 4.33 -17.10
C PHE A 234 26.39 4.71 -15.68
N GLU A 235 27.00 4.06 -14.68
CA GLU A 235 26.85 4.37 -13.25
C GLU A 235 27.23 5.83 -12.95
N GLU A 236 28.36 6.31 -13.49
CA GLU A 236 28.78 7.72 -13.38
C GLU A 236 27.77 8.70 -14.01
N GLN A 237 27.14 8.32 -15.13
CA GLN A 237 26.12 9.16 -15.78
C GLN A 237 24.83 9.27 -14.98
N ILE A 238 24.41 8.19 -14.30
CA ILE A 238 23.25 8.20 -13.41
C ILE A 238 23.57 8.94 -12.10
N GLY A 239 24.84 8.90 -11.67
CA GLY A 239 25.27 9.52 -10.41
C GLY A 239 24.92 8.69 -9.17
N ILE A 240 24.72 7.38 -9.32
CA ILE A 240 24.46 6.44 -8.23
C ILE A 240 25.57 5.40 -8.20
N GLU A 241 26.35 5.38 -7.13
CA GLU A 241 27.49 4.47 -6.98
C GLU A 241 27.07 3.17 -6.26
N PHE A 242 27.03 2.04 -6.96
CA PHE A 242 26.70 0.70 -6.48
C PHE A 242 27.87 0.09 -5.67
N THR A 243 27.55 -0.64 -4.60
CA THR A 243 28.55 -1.43 -3.87
C THR A 243 28.92 -2.71 -4.64
N HIS A 244 27.92 -3.35 -5.24
CA HIS A 244 28.06 -4.58 -6.03
C HIS A 244 27.70 -4.30 -7.49
N ILE A 245 28.70 -3.92 -8.28
CA ILE A 245 28.52 -3.60 -9.71
C ILE A 245 27.97 -4.79 -10.52
N ARG A 246 28.15 -6.02 -10.04
CA ARG A 246 27.60 -7.24 -10.66
C ARG A 246 26.08 -7.30 -10.60
N LEU A 247 25.43 -6.68 -9.61
CA LEU A 247 23.96 -6.56 -9.56
C LEU A 247 23.46 -5.70 -10.73
N LEU A 248 24.11 -4.55 -10.95
CA LEU A 248 23.80 -3.68 -12.09
C LEU A 248 24.08 -4.39 -13.43
N ALA A 249 25.19 -5.13 -13.52
CA ALA A 249 25.48 -5.95 -14.69
C ALA A 249 24.38 -7.00 -14.96
N ARG A 250 23.90 -7.67 -13.91
CA ARG A 250 22.79 -8.63 -14.01
C ARG A 250 21.49 -7.97 -14.46
N ALA A 251 21.15 -6.79 -13.93
CA ALA A 251 19.96 -6.04 -14.34
C ALA A 251 19.95 -5.71 -15.85
N LEU A 252 21.12 -5.48 -16.43
CA LEU A 252 21.30 -5.18 -17.86
C LEU A 252 21.46 -6.44 -18.73
N THR A 253 21.45 -7.63 -18.13
CA THR A 253 21.64 -8.90 -18.86
C THR A 253 20.30 -9.43 -19.37
N HIS A 254 20.08 -9.29 -20.68
CA HIS A 254 18.87 -9.77 -21.34
C HIS A 254 18.78 -11.32 -21.35
N ARG A 255 17.56 -11.86 -21.29
CA ARG A 255 17.25 -13.31 -21.28
C ARG A 255 17.91 -14.13 -22.40
N SER A 256 18.24 -13.51 -23.53
CA SER A 256 18.86 -14.19 -24.67
C SER A 256 20.31 -14.61 -24.43
N LEU A 257 20.99 -14.02 -23.45
CA LEU A 257 22.42 -14.28 -23.17
C LEU A 257 22.65 -15.57 -22.38
N GLY A 258 21.61 -16.16 -21.79
CA GLY A 258 21.70 -17.38 -21.00
C GLY A 258 22.49 -17.23 -19.70
N TYR A 259 23.03 -18.34 -19.19
CA TYR A 259 23.81 -18.36 -17.95
C TYR A 259 25.24 -17.85 -18.19
N ASN A 260 25.69 -16.91 -17.34
CA ASN A 260 27.04 -16.38 -17.34
C ASN A 260 27.60 -16.43 -15.92
N ASN A 261 28.86 -16.86 -15.75
CA ASN A 261 29.52 -16.96 -14.44
C ASN A 261 29.63 -15.61 -13.71
N LEU A 262 29.59 -14.49 -14.44
CA LEU A 262 29.68 -13.15 -13.85
C LEU A 262 28.36 -12.68 -13.21
N THR A 263 27.22 -12.96 -13.85
CA THR A 263 25.90 -12.42 -13.45
C THR A 263 24.96 -13.48 -12.89
N LEU A 264 25.31 -14.76 -13.05
CA LEU A 264 24.57 -15.94 -12.58
C LEU A 264 23.11 -15.96 -13.08
N GLY A 265 22.90 -15.56 -14.34
CA GLY A 265 21.59 -15.60 -15.02
C GLY A 265 21.16 -14.25 -15.61
N SER A 266 19.88 -14.18 -15.96
CA SER A 266 19.21 -13.03 -16.58
C SER A 266 18.65 -12.03 -15.56
N ASN A 267 18.14 -10.92 -16.08
CA ASN A 267 17.49 -9.84 -15.35
C ASN A 267 16.04 -10.14 -14.91
N GLN A 268 15.40 -11.22 -15.37
CA GLN A 268 13.97 -11.50 -15.14
C GLN A 268 13.56 -11.52 -13.65
N ARG A 269 14.42 -12.06 -12.77
CA ARG A 269 14.14 -12.06 -11.33
C ARG A 269 14.23 -10.66 -10.71
N LEU A 270 15.11 -9.80 -11.24
CA LEU A 270 15.24 -8.41 -10.81
C LEU A 270 14.10 -7.55 -11.36
N GLU A 271 13.61 -7.86 -12.57
CA GLU A 271 12.40 -7.26 -13.15
C GLU A 271 11.19 -7.53 -12.27
N PHE A 272 10.94 -8.80 -11.91
CA PHE A 272 9.89 -9.20 -10.97
C PHE A 272 9.93 -8.42 -9.65
N LEU A 273 11.11 -8.25 -9.06
CA LEU A 273 11.28 -7.49 -7.83
C LEU A 273 11.07 -5.99 -8.07
N GLY A 274 11.62 -5.47 -9.15
CA GLY A 274 11.53 -4.07 -9.55
C GLY A 274 10.13 -3.58 -9.83
N ASP A 275 9.30 -4.41 -10.47
CA ASP A 275 7.86 -4.16 -10.67
C ASP A 275 7.17 -3.91 -9.32
N THR A 276 7.39 -4.79 -8.34
CA THR A 276 6.79 -4.61 -7.00
C THR A 276 7.35 -3.43 -6.22
N VAL A 277 8.64 -3.10 -6.39
CA VAL A 277 9.24 -1.89 -5.82
C VAL A 277 8.57 -0.64 -6.41
N LEU A 278 8.40 -0.60 -7.73
CA LEU A 278 7.77 0.51 -8.44
C LEU A 278 6.30 0.65 -8.04
N GLN A 279 5.55 -0.45 -7.96
CA GLN A 279 4.16 -0.49 -7.53
C GLN A 279 3.99 0.02 -6.09
N LEU A 280 4.89 -0.38 -5.18
CA LEU A 280 4.88 0.11 -3.79
C LEU A 280 5.16 1.61 -3.73
N VAL A 281 6.23 2.08 -4.37
CA VAL A 281 6.64 3.50 -4.34
C VAL A 281 5.57 4.39 -4.99
N ALA A 282 4.98 3.96 -6.10
CA ALA A 282 3.86 4.66 -6.74
C ALA A 282 2.61 4.69 -5.85
N SER A 283 2.24 3.56 -5.24
CA SER A 283 1.06 3.48 -4.36
C SER A 283 1.23 4.36 -3.12
N GLU A 284 2.42 4.38 -2.52
CA GLU A 284 2.74 5.24 -1.39
C GLU A 284 2.70 6.73 -1.76
N TYR A 285 3.27 7.10 -2.91
CA TYR A 285 3.21 8.46 -3.42
C TYR A 285 1.75 8.91 -3.63
N LEU A 286 0.96 8.11 -4.35
CA LEU A 286 -0.45 8.42 -4.61
C LEU A 286 -1.26 8.52 -3.31
N TYR A 287 -1.04 7.61 -2.36
CA TYR A 287 -1.68 7.65 -1.06
C TYR A 287 -1.37 8.95 -0.28
N LYS A 288 -0.14 9.43 -0.33
CA LYS A 288 0.29 10.63 0.41
C LYS A 288 -0.16 11.94 -0.23
N PHE A 289 -0.05 12.04 -1.55
CA PHE A 289 -0.27 13.30 -2.27
C PHE A 289 -1.69 13.46 -2.83
N PHE A 290 -2.51 12.40 -2.83
CA PHE A 290 -3.91 12.44 -3.25
C PHE A 290 -4.88 12.01 -2.11
N PRO A 291 -4.97 12.78 -1.00
CA PRO A 291 -5.77 12.44 0.18
C PRO A 291 -7.29 12.39 -0.07
N GLN A 292 -7.77 13.06 -1.11
CA GLN A 292 -9.20 13.12 -1.43
C GLN A 292 -9.67 11.99 -2.36
N HIS A 293 -8.75 11.12 -2.79
CA HIS A 293 -9.02 10.05 -3.73
C HIS A 293 -9.30 8.74 -3.00
N HIS A 294 -10.37 8.05 -3.40
CA HIS A 294 -10.70 6.70 -2.94
C HIS A 294 -9.83 5.65 -3.66
N GLU A 295 -9.85 4.41 -3.19
CA GLU A 295 -9.09 3.27 -3.76
C GLU A 295 -9.17 3.23 -5.30
N GLY A 296 -10.36 3.09 -5.88
CA GLY A 296 -10.48 2.94 -7.34
C GLY A 296 -9.95 4.13 -8.14
N HIS A 297 -9.95 5.33 -7.56
CA HIS A 297 -9.33 6.51 -8.16
C HIS A 297 -7.79 6.43 -8.11
N LEU A 298 -7.23 5.98 -6.99
CA LEU A 298 -5.79 5.77 -6.82
C LEU A 298 -5.30 4.63 -7.72
N SER A 299 -6.05 3.53 -7.83
CA SER A 299 -5.77 2.41 -8.72
C SER A 299 -5.73 2.85 -10.20
N LEU A 300 -6.67 3.70 -10.63
CA LEU A 300 -6.64 4.28 -11.99
C LEU A 300 -5.42 5.17 -12.24
N LEU A 301 -5.05 6.01 -11.27
CA LEU A 301 -3.85 6.85 -11.35
C LEU A 301 -2.59 5.99 -11.38
N ARG A 302 -2.51 4.94 -10.55
CA ARG A 302 -1.40 3.97 -10.51
C ARG A 302 -1.20 3.31 -11.87
N SER A 303 -2.26 2.76 -12.47
CA SER A 303 -2.17 2.12 -13.79
C SER A 303 -1.85 3.09 -14.92
N SER A 304 -2.16 4.37 -14.76
CA SER A 304 -1.79 5.41 -15.74
C SER A 304 -0.34 5.85 -15.58
N LEU A 305 0.17 5.86 -14.35
CA LEU A 305 1.54 6.26 -14.00
C LEU A 305 2.55 5.15 -14.29
N VAL A 306 2.20 3.93 -13.92
CA VAL A 306 3.03 2.73 -14.08
C VAL A 306 2.42 1.88 -15.20
N ASN A 307 2.77 2.19 -16.44
CA ASN A 307 2.47 1.35 -17.59
C ASN A 307 3.63 1.31 -18.56
N ASN A 308 3.62 0.32 -19.46
CA ASN A 308 4.72 0.10 -20.39
C ASN A 308 5.01 1.33 -21.28
N ARG A 309 4.00 2.18 -21.55
CA ARG A 309 4.19 3.40 -22.36
C ARG A 309 4.92 4.49 -21.58
N THR A 310 4.52 4.76 -20.34
CA THR A 310 5.18 5.75 -19.48
C THR A 310 6.59 5.31 -19.12
N GLN A 311 6.76 4.03 -18.80
CA GLN A 311 8.08 3.46 -18.58
C GLN A 311 8.97 3.60 -19.81
N ALA A 312 8.46 3.27 -21.01
CA ALA A 312 9.18 3.39 -22.29
C ALA A 312 9.68 4.80 -22.62
N VAL A 313 9.08 5.85 -22.07
CA VAL A 313 9.57 7.24 -22.20
C VAL A 313 10.87 7.43 -21.43
N VAL A 314 11.01 6.80 -20.27
CA VAL A 314 12.23 6.83 -19.45
C VAL A 314 13.27 5.86 -20.01
N TYR A 315 12.90 4.57 -20.15
CA TYR A 315 13.72 3.51 -20.72
C TYR A 315 12.86 2.29 -21.07
N LYS A 316 13.42 1.24 -21.70
CA LYS A 316 12.66 -0.02 -21.88
C LYS A 316 12.16 -0.54 -20.53
N ALA A 317 10.85 -0.82 -20.42
CA ALA A 317 10.15 -1.16 -19.18
C ALA A 317 10.87 -2.25 -18.37
N ASP A 318 11.09 -3.42 -18.97
CA ASP A 318 11.72 -4.59 -18.34
C ASP A 318 13.13 -4.26 -17.78
N LEU A 319 13.88 -3.39 -18.45
CA LEU A 319 15.22 -2.96 -18.01
C LEU A 319 15.15 -1.92 -16.89
N LEU A 320 14.14 -1.06 -16.90
CA LEU A 320 13.91 -0.05 -15.87
C LEU A 320 13.50 -0.72 -14.55
N GLU A 321 12.59 -1.68 -14.62
CA GLU A 321 12.18 -2.50 -13.50
C GLU A 321 13.37 -3.31 -12.97
N ALA A 322 14.10 -4.02 -13.84
CA ALA A 322 15.31 -4.74 -13.41
C ALA A 322 16.36 -3.84 -12.75
N PHE A 323 16.54 -2.61 -13.26
CA PHE A 323 17.42 -1.62 -12.66
C PHE A 323 16.93 -1.18 -11.26
N LEU A 324 15.63 -0.91 -11.11
CA LEU A 324 15.03 -0.59 -9.81
C LEU A 324 15.17 -1.74 -8.80
N GLY A 325 14.99 -2.98 -9.25
CA GLY A 325 15.22 -4.17 -8.44
C GLY A 325 16.67 -4.27 -7.97
N ALA A 326 17.65 -4.05 -8.86
CA ALA A 326 19.06 -4.05 -8.48
C ALA A 326 19.42 -2.88 -7.54
N LEU A 327 18.85 -1.71 -7.77
CA LEU A 327 19.04 -0.53 -6.91
C LEU A 327 18.50 -0.77 -5.50
N TYR A 328 17.34 -1.42 -5.40
CA TYR A 328 16.75 -1.80 -4.12
C TYR A 328 17.64 -2.80 -3.36
N VAL A 329 18.16 -3.81 -4.04
CA VAL A 329 19.02 -4.85 -3.43
C VAL A 329 20.38 -4.29 -2.98
N ASP A 330 21.00 -3.40 -3.77
CA ASP A 330 22.32 -2.85 -3.43
C ASP A 330 22.25 -1.73 -2.39
N LYS A 331 21.21 -0.90 -2.47
CA LYS A 331 21.00 0.25 -1.61
C LYS A 331 19.83 -0.02 -0.68
N ASP A 332 18.71 0.65 -0.94
CA ASP A 332 17.50 0.63 -0.14
C ASP A 332 16.35 1.25 -0.93
N LEU A 333 15.13 1.11 -0.39
CA LEU A 333 13.92 1.74 -0.92
C LEU A 333 14.05 3.28 -1.01
N GLY A 334 14.88 3.91 -0.18
CA GLY A 334 15.11 5.36 -0.19
C GLY A 334 15.70 5.87 -1.51
N TYR A 335 16.60 5.11 -2.13
CA TYR A 335 17.17 5.46 -3.44
C TYR A 335 16.14 5.26 -4.55
N CYS A 336 15.37 4.15 -4.51
CA CYS A 336 14.29 3.89 -5.45
C CYS A 336 13.22 5.00 -5.42
N ARG A 337 12.86 5.50 -4.22
CA ARG A 337 11.92 6.63 -4.06
C ARG A 337 12.43 7.89 -4.74
N LYS A 338 13.68 8.29 -4.48
CA LYS A 338 14.29 9.47 -5.11
C LYS A 338 14.35 9.34 -6.63
N PHE A 339 14.70 8.15 -7.13
CA PHE A 339 14.71 7.88 -8.56
C PHE A 339 13.30 8.05 -9.16
N CYS A 340 12.27 7.47 -8.55
CA CYS A 340 10.90 7.61 -9.02
C CYS A 340 10.38 9.05 -8.94
N GLU A 341 10.78 9.80 -7.92
CA GLU A 341 10.44 11.23 -7.79
C GLU A 341 10.99 12.08 -8.94
N VAL A 342 12.19 11.77 -9.42
CA VAL A 342 12.83 12.50 -10.52
C VAL A 342 12.29 12.05 -11.88
N CYS A 343 12.10 10.74 -12.09
CA CYS A 343 11.78 10.18 -13.40
C CYS A 343 10.28 10.07 -13.71
N PHE A 344 9.42 9.89 -12.69
CA PHE A 344 8.00 9.60 -12.89
C PHE A 344 7.07 10.66 -12.28
N PHE A 345 7.40 11.19 -11.10
CA PHE A 345 6.46 12.02 -10.35
C PHE A 345 6.54 13.53 -10.68
N GLN A 346 7.55 13.97 -11.42
CA GLN A 346 7.68 15.39 -11.82
C GLN A 346 6.49 15.88 -12.65
N ASP A 347 6.01 15.04 -13.57
CA ASP A 347 4.86 15.36 -14.44
C ASP A 347 3.55 15.59 -13.65
N TYR A 348 3.47 15.06 -12.43
CA TYR A 348 2.30 15.20 -11.54
C TYR A 348 2.47 16.32 -10.50
N ARG A 349 3.67 16.91 -10.37
CA ARG A 349 3.93 18.07 -9.49
C ARG A 349 3.81 19.40 -10.22
N ILE A 350 3.98 19.42 -11.54
CA ILE A 350 4.03 20.64 -12.34
C ILE A 350 2.69 20.80 -13.05
N LEU A 351 1.82 21.64 -12.49
CA LEU A 351 0.80 22.47 -13.17
C LEU A 351 -0.05 23.15 -12.08
N SER A 352 0.54 24.16 -11.44
CA SER A 352 -0.18 25.19 -10.68
C SER A 352 -0.08 26.51 -11.42
#